data_AF-A0AAU4EZW4-F1
#
_entry.id   AF-A0AAU4EZW4-F1
#
_cell.length_a   1.000
_cell.length_b   1.000
_cell.length_c   1.000
_cell.angle_alpha   90.00
_cell.angle_beta   90.00
_cell.angle_gamma   90.00
#
_symmetry.space_group_name_H-M   'P 1'
#
loop_
_entity.id
_entity.type
_entity.pdbx_description
1 polymer ?
#
loop_
_entity_poly.entity_id
_entity_poly.type
_entity_poly.pdbx_seq_one_letter_code
_entity_poly.pdbx_strand_id
1 'polypeptide(L)'
;MTKRPILWAAGVLVVAGAVLAVVLASGGSGLPGAKAAAPGPTTIGPEWRSFRADVTGIRPGPDPFSLFVQVALPGPDPGCVREPRIEQVTEAKTDIRADVVYSTRPAAGGCEDKVPAELRLATTGPVADRTVILNADNGNAWHKLGAGWGHCAPQGTCAPPADHCDPAWIGAAVSATGAESSGATRACDSNWLVIDLLLHQTEPPSRTAFRWSDAGWTAFAQAKSAGCAEIRAADPKFPAALCKALPAPA
;
A
#
# COMPACT_ATOMS: atom_id res chain seq x y z
N MET A 1 -59.56 19.87 -9.27
CA MET A 1 -59.62 18.42 -8.98
C MET A 1 -58.36 18.08 -8.17
N THR A 2 -58.46 18.03 -6.83
CA THR A 2 -58.55 16.79 -5.99
C THR A 2 -57.28 15.94 -6.08
N LYS A 3 -56.56 15.49 -5.03
CA LYS A 3 -56.76 15.43 -3.57
C LYS A 3 -55.38 15.13 -2.91
N ARG A 4 -55.13 15.81 -1.78
CA ARG A 4 -54.51 15.45 -0.48
C ARG A 4 -53.28 14.51 -0.29
N PRO A 5 -52.47 14.79 0.77
CA PRO A 5 -51.22 14.11 1.14
C PRO A 5 -51.44 12.96 2.15
N ILE A 6 -50.42 12.10 2.34
CA ILE A 6 -50.39 11.09 3.41
C ILE A 6 -49.15 11.29 4.29
N LEU A 7 -49.40 11.32 5.59
CA LEU A 7 -48.54 11.56 6.74
C LEU A 7 -48.25 10.23 7.50
N TRP A 8 -47.36 10.34 8.50
CA TRP A 8 -47.17 9.52 9.73
C TRP A 8 -46.27 8.25 9.57
N ALA A 9 -45.44 7.83 10.54
CA ALA A 9 -45.53 8.01 11.99
C ALA A 9 -44.16 7.93 12.69
N ALA A 10 -44.06 8.64 13.83
CA ALA A 10 -43.10 8.39 14.90
C ALA A 10 -43.55 7.17 15.74
N GLY A 11 -42.60 6.50 16.40
CA GLY A 11 -42.87 5.45 17.39
C GLY A 11 -41.77 5.37 18.44
N VAL A 12 -42.06 5.93 19.62
CA VAL A 12 -41.32 5.74 20.88
C VAL A 12 -41.91 4.54 21.61
N LEU A 13 -41.07 3.72 22.27
CA LEU A 13 -41.52 2.87 23.38
C LEU A 13 -40.41 2.73 24.45
N VAL A 14 -40.85 2.88 25.70
CA VAL A 14 -40.10 2.99 26.96
C VAL A 14 -40.43 1.75 27.83
N VAL A 15 -39.65 1.57 28.91
CA VAL A 15 -39.89 0.77 30.15
C VAL A 15 -39.60 -0.75 29.97
N ALA A 16 -38.97 -1.53 30.86
CA ALA A 16 -38.63 -1.51 32.29
C ALA A 16 -37.34 -2.39 32.46
N GLY A 17 -36.44 -2.24 33.43
CA GLY A 17 -36.66 -2.21 34.88
C GLY A 17 -36.26 -3.57 35.50
N ALA A 18 -35.07 -3.67 36.09
CA ALA A 18 -34.77 -4.61 37.17
C ALA A 18 -33.57 -4.09 37.98
N VAL A 19 -33.83 -3.74 39.24
CA VAL A 19 -32.90 -3.31 40.27
C VAL A 19 -32.82 -4.43 41.31
N LEU A 20 -31.61 -4.82 41.72
CA LEU A 20 -31.12 -5.30 43.04
C LEU A 20 -29.93 -6.26 42.80
N ALA A 21 -28.85 -6.30 43.58
CA ALA A 21 -28.61 -5.77 44.91
C ALA A 21 -27.10 -5.48 45.10
N VAL A 22 -26.83 -4.44 45.89
CA VAL A 22 -25.50 -4.11 46.44
C VAL A 22 -25.21 -5.02 47.63
N VAL A 23 -24.02 -5.61 47.66
CA VAL A 23 -23.35 -6.00 48.92
C VAL A 23 -21.96 -5.36 48.91
N LEU A 24 -21.73 -4.46 49.86
CA LEU A 24 -20.44 -3.82 50.12
C LEU A 24 -19.80 -4.43 51.36
N ALA A 25 -18.47 -4.45 51.31
CA ALA A 25 -17.48 -4.31 52.40
C ALA A 25 -16.89 -5.57 53.05
N SER A 26 -15.63 -5.86 52.69
CA SER A 26 -14.43 -5.75 53.56
C SER A 26 -13.22 -6.02 52.66
N GLY A 27 -12.29 -5.09 52.42
CA GLY A 27 -11.24 -4.65 53.35
C GLY A 27 -9.90 -5.29 52.91
N GLY A 28 -8.94 -4.49 52.43
CA GLY A 28 -7.54 -4.94 52.27
C GLY A 28 -6.88 -4.67 50.92
N SER A 29 -6.17 -3.54 50.86
CA SER A 29 -4.80 -3.38 50.35
C SER A 29 -4.33 -4.17 49.11
N GLY A 30 -4.11 -3.46 48.01
CA GLY A 30 -3.19 -3.87 46.95
C GLY A 30 -3.72 -3.56 45.56
N LEU A 31 -3.16 -2.54 44.91
CA LEU A 31 -3.19 -2.40 43.46
C LEU A 31 -1.92 -3.10 42.91
N PRO A 32 -1.99 -4.33 42.37
CA PRO A 32 -1.00 -4.79 41.41
C PRO A 32 -1.46 -4.36 40.01
N GLY A 33 -0.54 -3.78 39.25
CA GLY A 33 -0.76 -3.08 38.00
C GLY A 33 -1.72 -3.79 37.04
N ALA A 34 -2.63 -2.99 36.46
CA ALA A 34 -3.36 -3.34 35.26
C ALA A 34 -2.35 -3.49 34.12
N LYS A 35 -1.78 -4.69 33.99
CA LYS A 35 -1.09 -5.12 32.79
C LYS A 35 -2.17 -5.19 31.72
N ALA A 36 -2.07 -4.32 30.71
CA ALA A 36 -2.91 -4.40 29.52
C ALA A 36 -2.91 -5.86 29.07
N ALA A 37 -4.11 -6.47 29.03
CA ALA A 37 -4.26 -7.81 28.49
C ALA A 37 -3.75 -7.74 27.04
N ALA A 38 -2.66 -8.48 26.77
CA ALA A 38 -2.27 -8.73 25.40
C ALA A 38 -3.49 -9.26 24.65
N PRO A 39 -3.74 -8.86 23.40
CA PRO A 39 -4.78 -9.48 22.60
C PRO A 39 -4.55 -10.99 22.67
N GLY A 40 -5.52 -11.73 23.22
CA GLY A 40 -5.46 -13.18 23.18
C GLY A 40 -5.26 -13.60 21.74
N PRO A 41 -4.53 -14.70 21.46
CA PRO A 41 -4.39 -15.18 20.11
C PRO A 41 -5.79 -15.33 19.52
N THR A 42 -6.06 -14.63 18.43
CA THR A 42 -7.31 -14.78 17.68
C THR A 42 -7.34 -16.23 17.24
N THR A 43 -8.01 -17.10 17.98
CA THR A 43 -8.28 -18.47 17.55
C THR A 43 -9.21 -18.38 16.36
N ILE A 44 -8.61 -18.32 15.17
CA ILE A 44 -9.31 -18.42 13.90
C ILE A 44 -9.85 -19.85 13.82
N GLY A 45 -11.16 -20.01 13.70
CA GLY A 45 -11.84 -21.30 13.74
C GLY A 45 -11.48 -22.29 12.60
N PRO A 46 -12.07 -23.49 12.59
CA PRO A 46 -11.77 -24.56 11.61
C PRO A 46 -12.33 -24.31 10.20
N GLU A 47 -12.87 -23.12 9.95
CA GLU A 47 -13.55 -22.75 8.72
C GLU A 47 -12.57 -22.41 7.59
N TRP A 48 -13.01 -22.63 6.35
CA TRP A 48 -12.28 -22.19 5.18
C TRP A 48 -12.41 -20.67 5.05
N ARG A 49 -11.26 -20.00 4.90
CA ARG A 49 -11.20 -18.56 4.64
C ARG A 49 -10.36 -18.28 3.42
N SER A 50 -10.73 -17.23 2.68
CA SER A 50 -9.99 -16.76 1.52
C SER A 50 -8.81 -15.89 1.94
N PHE A 51 -7.67 -16.10 1.30
CA PHE A 51 -6.44 -15.34 1.47
C PHE A 51 -5.86 -14.99 0.11
N ARG A 52 -5.05 -13.93 0.06
CA ARG A 52 -4.29 -13.57 -1.14
C ARG A 52 -3.07 -14.47 -1.26
N ALA A 53 -2.84 -14.98 -2.46
CA ALA A 53 -1.67 -15.81 -2.78
C ALA A 53 -0.41 -14.94 -2.92
N ASP A 54 0.73 -15.50 -2.52
CA ASP A 54 2.03 -14.89 -2.78
C ASP A 54 2.35 -15.09 -4.26
N VAL A 55 2.37 -14.00 -5.03
CA VAL A 55 2.72 -14.04 -6.45
C VAL A 55 4.23 -14.05 -6.58
N THR A 56 4.76 -15.05 -7.29
CA THR A 56 6.20 -15.25 -7.45
C THR A 56 6.68 -14.96 -8.87
N GLY A 57 5.78 -14.85 -9.84
CA GLY A 57 6.14 -14.70 -11.23
C GLY A 57 4.95 -14.52 -12.16
N ILE A 58 5.23 -14.05 -13.37
CA ILE A 58 4.31 -14.09 -14.50
C ILE A 58 5.07 -14.65 -15.70
N ARG A 59 4.41 -15.47 -16.51
CA ARG A 59 4.90 -15.87 -17.83
C ARG A 59 3.83 -15.70 -18.91
N PRO A 60 4.22 -15.51 -20.17
CA PRO A 60 3.28 -15.44 -21.28
C PRO A 60 2.37 -16.67 -21.35
N GLY A 61 1.09 -16.44 -21.64
CA GLY A 61 0.15 -17.49 -22.03
C GLY A 61 0.38 -17.98 -23.46
N PRO A 62 -0.41 -18.97 -23.92
CA PRO A 62 -0.33 -19.48 -25.28
C PRO A 62 -0.83 -18.48 -26.35
N ASP A 63 -1.48 -17.39 -25.94
CA ASP A 63 -2.12 -16.40 -26.79
C ASP A 63 -1.89 -14.98 -26.24
N PRO A 64 -2.11 -13.92 -27.04
CA PRO A 64 -1.87 -12.55 -26.59
C PRO A 64 -2.89 -12.04 -25.55
N PHE A 65 -3.88 -12.85 -25.16
CA PHE A 65 -4.97 -12.51 -24.24
C PHE A 65 -4.86 -13.27 -22.92
N SER A 66 -3.73 -13.92 -22.65
CA SER A 66 -3.54 -14.67 -21.43
C SER A 66 -2.12 -14.63 -20.89
N LEU A 67 -2.05 -14.77 -19.56
CA LEU A 67 -0.82 -14.93 -18.80
C LEU A 67 -0.98 -16.11 -17.87
N PHE A 68 0.14 -16.74 -17.51
CA PHE A 68 0.19 -17.61 -16.35
C PHE A 68 0.82 -16.86 -15.19
N VAL A 69 0.05 -16.71 -14.13
CA VAL A 69 0.48 -16.13 -12.86
C VAL A 69 1.00 -17.27 -12.00
N GLN A 70 2.26 -17.16 -11.60
CA GLN A 70 2.96 -18.14 -10.77
C GLN A 70 2.80 -17.71 -9.31
N VAL A 71 2.41 -18.64 -8.45
CA VAL A 71 2.13 -18.39 -7.04
C VAL A 71 2.74 -19.46 -6.14
N ALA A 72 2.97 -19.10 -4.88
CA ALA A 72 3.36 -20.02 -3.82
C ALA A 72 2.16 -20.30 -2.90
N LEU A 73 1.63 -21.52 -2.93
CA LEU A 73 0.47 -21.96 -2.16
C LEU A 73 0.88 -22.81 -0.95
N PRO A 74 0.14 -22.78 0.17
CA PRO A 74 0.43 -23.63 1.33
C PRO A 74 0.23 -25.13 1.07
N GLY A 75 1.26 -25.94 1.34
CA GLY A 75 1.27 -27.40 1.41
C GLY A 75 0.89 -28.15 0.12
N PRO A 76 1.50 -29.31 -0.16
CA PRO A 76 1.07 -30.18 -1.26
C PRO A 76 -0.25 -30.91 -0.95
N ASP A 77 -0.64 -30.98 0.33
CA ASP A 77 -1.81 -31.74 0.74
C ASP A 77 -3.12 -31.09 0.26
N PRO A 78 -4.06 -31.87 -0.31
CA PRO A 78 -5.35 -31.34 -0.76
C PRO A 78 -6.23 -30.78 0.38
N GLY A 79 -5.83 -30.99 1.64
CA GLY A 79 -6.45 -30.40 2.81
C GLY A 79 -5.93 -29.00 3.18
N CYS A 80 -4.89 -28.51 2.52
CA CYS A 80 -4.27 -27.20 2.77
C CYS A 80 -4.91 -26.08 1.95
N VAL A 81 -5.17 -26.33 0.67
CA VAL A 81 -5.65 -25.30 -0.25
C VAL A 81 -6.87 -25.79 -1.01
N ARG A 82 -7.83 -24.88 -1.17
CA ARG A 82 -8.96 -25.05 -2.07
C ARG A 82 -9.10 -23.84 -2.97
N GLU A 83 -9.57 -24.11 -4.19
CA GLU A 83 -10.04 -23.11 -5.14
C GLU A 83 -9.05 -21.94 -5.36
N PRO A 84 -7.77 -22.22 -5.66
CA PRO A 84 -6.87 -21.16 -6.09
C PRO A 84 -7.41 -20.59 -7.41
N ARG A 85 -7.63 -19.28 -7.44
CA ARG A 85 -8.31 -18.62 -8.56
C ARG A 85 -7.88 -17.17 -8.69
N ILE A 86 -8.17 -16.62 -9.86
CA ILE A 86 -8.05 -15.20 -10.14
C ILE A 86 -9.45 -14.61 -10.19
N GLU A 87 -9.68 -13.51 -9.48
CA GLU A 87 -10.96 -12.81 -9.43
C GLU A 87 -10.79 -11.30 -9.58
N GLN A 88 -11.91 -10.57 -9.69
CA GLN A 88 -11.94 -9.10 -9.80
C GLN A 88 -11.08 -8.54 -10.95
N VAL A 89 -11.03 -9.25 -12.08
CA VAL A 89 -10.26 -8.79 -13.26
C VAL A 89 -10.89 -7.51 -13.81
N THR A 90 -10.13 -6.43 -13.76
CA THR A 90 -10.48 -5.12 -14.34
C THR A 90 -9.45 -4.75 -15.38
N GLU A 91 -9.90 -4.36 -16.56
CA GLU A 91 -9.03 -3.99 -17.67
C GLU A 91 -9.18 -2.51 -18.01
N ALA A 92 -8.06 -1.82 -18.00
CA ALA A 92 -7.90 -0.48 -18.54
C ALA A 92 -7.00 -0.52 -19.78
N LYS A 93 -6.86 0.65 -20.42
CA LYS A 93 -5.98 0.83 -21.58
C LYS A 93 -4.52 0.56 -21.24
N THR A 94 -4.09 0.94 -20.04
CA THR A 94 -2.69 0.91 -19.58
C THR A 94 -2.38 -0.23 -18.64
N ASP A 95 -3.38 -0.75 -17.93
CA ASP A 95 -3.19 -1.73 -16.88
C ASP A 95 -4.32 -2.75 -16.80
N ILE A 96 -3.98 -3.92 -16.24
CA ILE A 96 -4.88 -5.00 -15.88
C ILE A 96 -4.74 -5.20 -14.38
N ARG A 97 -5.85 -5.21 -13.65
CA ARG A 97 -5.88 -5.43 -12.21
C ARG A 97 -6.62 -6.70 -11.91
N ALA A 98 -6.12 -7.52 -10.99
CA ALA A 98 -6.80 -8.74 -10.56
C ALA A 98 -6.36 -9.15 -9.15
N ASP A 99 -7.20 -9.92 -8.46
CA ASP A 99 -6.84 -10.55 -7.19
C ASP A 99 -6.55 -12.03 -7.40
N VAL A 100 -5.49 -12.52 -6.76
CA VAL A 100 -5.11 -13.93 -6.79
C VAL A 100 -5.34 -14.50 -5.41
N VAL A 101 -6.35 -15.36 -5.30
CA VAL A 101 -6.84 -15.82 -3.99
C VAL A 101 -6.88 -17.34 -3.92
N TYR A 102 -6.79 -17.84 -2.70
CA TYR A 102 -6.98 -19.24 -2.38
C TYR A 102 -7.70 -19.36 -1.03
N SER A 103 -8.37 -20.47 -0.80
CA SER A 103 -9.00 -20.77 0.48
C SER A 103 -8.12 -21.71 1.30
N THR A 104 -7.90 -21.43 2.58
CA THR A 104 -7.21 -22.34 3.52
C THR A 104 -7.87 -22.36 4.90
N ARG A 105 -7.52 -23.37 5.71
CA ARG A 105 -7.91 -23.51 7.12
C ARG A 105 -6.64 -23.41 7.99
N PRO A 106 -6.62 -22.56 9.03
CA PRO A 106 -5.39 -22.31 9.81
C PRO A 106 -4.95 -23.49 10.71
N ALA A 107 -5.76 -24.54 10.85
CA ALA A 107 -5.53 -25.64 11.79
C ALA A 107 -4.91 -26.92 11.17
N ALA A 108 -4.54 -26.91 9.88
CA ALA A 108 -3.87 -28.05 9.28
C ALA A 108 -2.36 -27.96 9.54
N GLY A 109 -1.91 -28.48 10.70
CA GLY A 109 -0.49 -28.75 10.92
C GLY A 109 0.03 -29.59 9.77
N GLY A 110 0.97 -29.06 8.98
CA GLY A 110 1.44 -29.65 7.72
C GLY A 110 1.34 -28.73 6.49
N CYS A 111 0.67 -27.58 6.58
CA CYS A 111 0.58 -26.62 5.47
C CYS A 111 1.64 -25.50 5.53
N GLU A 112 2.78 -25.75 6.20
CA GLU A 112 3.85 -24.75 6.37
C GLU A 112 4.69 -24.59 5.10
N ASP A 113 4.87 -25.67 4.36
CA ASP A 113 5.61 -25.66 3.11
C ASP A 113 4.87 -24.84 2.04
N LYS A 114 5.64 -24.23 1.13
CA LYS A 114 5.10 -23.50 -0.02
C LYS A 114 5.34 -24.31 -1.28
N VAL A 115 4.26 -24.60 -2.02
CA VAL A 115 4.31 -25.32 -3.29
C VAL A 115 4.02 -24.36 -4.45
N PRO A 116 4.80 -24.41 -5.54
CA PRO A 116 4.54 -23.60 -6.71
C PRO A 116 3.27 -24.07 -7.42
N ALA A 117 2.45 -23.12 -7.86
CA ALA A 117 1.29 -23.36 -8.70
C ALA A 117 1.16 -22.25 -9.76
N GLU A 118 0.39 -22.53 -10.81
CA GLU A 118 0.14 -21.57 -11.88
C GLU A 118 -1.37 -21.40 -12.11
N LEU A 119 -1.79 -20.16 -12.24
CA LEU A 119 -3.16 -19.77 -12.53
C LEU A 119 -3.20 -18.98 -13.83
N ARG A 120 -4.17 -19.28 -14.69
CA ARG A 120 -4.34 -18.56 -15.94
C ARG A 120 -5.13 -17.28 -15.72
N LEU A 121 -4.52 -16.13 -15.98
CA LEU A 121 -5.21 -14.86 -16.15
C LEU A 121 -5.65 -14.77 -17.61
N ALA A 122 -6.96 -14.60 -17.84
CA ALA A 122 -7.53 -14.37 -19.16
C ALA A 122 -8.07 -12.94 -19.24
N THR A 123 -7.82 -12.28 -20.36
CA THR A 123 -8.24 -10.91 -20.63
C THR A 123 -9.08 -10.84 -21.89
N THR A 124 -9.92 -9.82 -21.97
CA THR A 124 -10.73 -9.48 -23.14
C THR A 124 -9.91 -8.70 -24.17
N GLY A 125 -9.00 -7.83 -23.72
CA GLY A 125 -8.04 -7.13 -24.58
C GLY A 125 -6.67 -7.82 -24.60
N PRO A 126 -5.82 -7.56 -25.61
CA PRO A 126 -4.45 -8.07 -25.62
C PRO A 126 -3.67 -7.59 -24.38
N VAL A 127 -2.88 -8.47 -23.77
CA VAL A 127 -2.03 -8.11 -22.62
C VAL A 127 -0.91 -7.17 -23.07
N ALA A 128 -0.25 -7.47 -24.19
CA ALA A 128 0.75 -6.62 -24.84
C ALA A 128 1.73 -5.96 -23.84
N ASP A 129 1.81 -4.64 -23.85
CA ASP A 129 2.67 -3.82 -22.99
C ASP A 129 1.87 -3.19 -21.82
N ARG A 130 0.77 -3.81 -21.38
CA ARG A 130 0.02 -3.35 -20.21
C ARG A 130 0.67 -3.82 -18.92
N THR A 131 0.64 -2.97 -17.90
CA THR A 131 1.06 -3.34 -16.55
C THR A 131 0.02 -4.24 -15.90
N VAL A 132 0.44 -5.31 -15.24
CA VAL A 132 -0.43 -6.22 -14.51
C VAL A 132 -0.23 -5.99 -13.02
N ILE A 133 -1.27 -5.53 -12.33
CA ILE A 133 -1.24 -5.25 -10.88
C ILE A 133 -2.07 -6.32 -10.18
N LEU A 134 -1.42 -7.14 -9.36
CA LEU A 134 -2.06 -8.24 -8.66
C LEU A 134 -2.32 -7.87 -7.20
N ASN A 135 -3.40 -8.38 -6.62
CA ASN A 135 -3.73 -8.23 -5.20
C ASN A 135 -3.94 -6.77 -4.73
N ALA A 136 -4.25 -5.85 -5.64
CA ALA A 136 -4.37 -4.40 -5.42
C ALA A 136 -3.15 -3.77 -4.73
N ASP A 137 -1.97 -4.39 -4.85
CA ASP A 137 -0.73 -3.94 -4.25
C ASP A 137 0.22 -3.46 -5.35
N ASN A 138 0.66 -2.22 -5.28
CA ASN A 138 1.61 -1.67 -6.26
C ASN A 138 2.99 -2.35 -6.16
N GLY A 139 3.34 -2.98 -5.04
CA GLY A 139 4.50 -3.87 -4.93
C GLY A 139 4.34 -5.17 -5.75
N ASN A 140 3.11 -5.52 -6.12
CA ASN A 140 2.76 -6.64 -7.00
C ASN A 140 2.38 -6.16 -8.42
N ALA A 141 2.94 -5.03 -8.85
CA ALA A 141 2.90 -4.61 -10.24
C ALA A 141 3.97 -5.36 -11.06
N TRP A 142 3.57 -5.86 -12.22
CA TRP A 142 4.40 -6.61 -13.16
C TRP A 142 4.29 -6.03 -14.54
N HIS A 143 5.38 -6.11 -15.30
CA HIS A 143 5.41 -5.63 -16.68
C HIS A 143 6.40 -6.44 -17.50
N LYS A 144 6.27 -6.34 -18.81
CA LYS A 144 7.21 -6.95 -19.74
C LYS A 144 8.52 -6.15 -19.74
N LEU A 145 9.57 -6.74 -19.19
CA LEU A 145 10.92 -6.16 -19.13
C LEU A 145 11.86 -6.97 -20.04
N GLY A 146 12.19 -6.40 -21.20
CA GLY A 146 12.98 -7.09 -22.22
C GLY A 146 12.29 -8.35 -22.74
N ALA A 147 12.92 -9.52 -22.54
CA ALA A 147 12.41 -10.80 -23.02
C ALA A 147 11.40 -11.48 -22.06
N GLY A 148 11.22 -10.98 -20.83
CA GLY A 148 10.40 -11.62 -19.80
C GLY A 148 9.46 -10.67 -19.08
N TRP A 149 8.74 -11.19 -18.08
CA TRP A 149 7.98 -10.37 -17.13
C TRP A 149 8.81 -10.19 -15.86
N GLY A 150 8.77 -9.00 -15.28
CA GLY A 150 9.44 -8.69 -14.03
C GLY A 150 8.59 -7.77 -13.15
N HIS A 151 8.91 -7.76 -11.86
CA HIS A 151 8.33 -6.81 -10.92
C HIS A 151 8.71 -5.38 -11.31
N CYS A 152 7.73 -4.50 -11.23
CA CYS A 152 7.96 -3.07 -11.31
C CYS A 152 8.62 -2.60 -10.00
N ALA A 153 9.40 -1.53 -10.07
CA ALA A 153 10.00 -0.97 -8.86
C ALA A 153 8.90 -0.52 -7.86
N PRO A 154 9.14 -0.58 -6.53
CA PRO A 154 8.14 -0.31 -5.48
C PRO A 154 7.34 1.00 -5.64
N GLN A 155 7.96 1.99 -6.28
CA GLN A 155 7.42 3.28 -6.70
C GLN A 155 6.37 3.23 -7.84
N GLY A 156 5.99 2.04 -8.33
CA GLY A 156 4.84 1.85 -9.21
C GLY A 156 5.09 2.13 -10.70
N THR A 157 6.32 2.44 -11.11
CA THR A 157 6.66 2.62 -12.53
C THR A 157 7.38 1.38 -13.06
N CYS A 158 6.76 0.75 -14.05
CA CYS A 158 7.25 -0.47 -14.69
C CYS A 158 8.23 -0.21 -15.84
N ALA A 159 8.07 0.95 -16.47
CA ALA A 159 9.06 1.55 -17.35
C ALA A 159 9.36 2.93 -16.75
N PRO A 160 10.20 3.01 -15.71
CA PRO A 160 10.54 4.28 -15.12
C PRO A 160 11.13 5.22 -16.18
N PRO A 161 10.79 6.52 -16.17
CA PRO A 161 11.47 7.49 -17.01
C PRO A 161 12.98 7.44 -16.78
N ALA A 162 13.75 7.50 -17.86
CA ALA A 162 15.22 7.51 -17.77
C ALA A 162 15.75 8.81 -17.14
N ASP A 163 15.01 9.91 -17.26
CA ASP A 163 15.32 11.17 -16.60
C ASP A 163 14.77 11.15 -15.16
N HIS A 164 15.64 11.20 -14.17
CA HIS A 164 15.24 11.23 -12.75
C HIS A 164 14.50 12.52 -12.35
N CYS A 165 14.59 13.58 -13.17
CA CYS A 165 13.85 14.82 -12.99
C CYS A 165 12.45 14.78 -13.64
N ASP A 166 12.05 13.66 -14.24
CA ASP A 166 10.71 13.47 -14.76
C ASP A 166 9.65 13.67 -13.66
N PRO A 167 8.52 14.34 -13.94
CA PRO A 167 7.44 14.56 -12.98
C PRO A 167 6.95 13.29 -12.27
N ALA A 168 7.00 12.11 -12.91
CA ALA A 168 6.62 10.85 -12.28
C ALA A 168 7.55 10.48 -11.12
N TRP A 169 8.87 10.69 -11.28
CA TRP A 169 9.84 10.44 -10.23
C TRP A 169 9.74 11.43 -9.08
N ILE A 170 9.54 12.71 -9.42
CA ILE A 170 9.33 13.76 -8.42
C ILE A 170 8.04 13.50 -7.64
N GLY A 171 6.94 13.16 -8.31
CA GLY A 171 5.67 12.84 -7.67
C GLY A 171 5.79 11.67 -6.70
N ALA A 172 6.49 10.60 -7.09
CA ALA A 172 6.76 9.46 -6.21
C ALA A 172 7.57 9.88 -4.96
N ALA A 173 8.57 10.75 -5.13
CA ALA A 173 9.35 11.28 -4.01
C ALA A 173 8.47 12.07 -3.03
N VAL A 174 7.58 12.94 -3.54
CA VAL A 174 6.63 13.71 -2.72
C VAL A 174 5.68 12.77 -1.97
N SER A 175 5.06 11.81 -2.66
CA SER A 175 4.15 10.85 -2.03
C SER A 175 4.83 10.04 -0.92
N ALA A 176 6.09 9.65 -1.10
CA ALA A 176 6.85 8.91 -0.09
C ALA A 176 7.10 9.70 1.20
N THR A 177 7.07 11.04 1.15
CA THR A 177 7.18 11.88 2.36
C THR A 177 5.89 11.96 3.16
N GLY A 178 4.75 11.54 2.60
CA GLY A 178 3.44 11.73 3.20
C GLY A 178 2.94 13.18 3.18
N ALA A 179 3.50 14.04 2.31
CA ALA A 179 3.12 15.44 2.23
C ALA A 179 1.65 15.64 1.85
N GLU A 180 1.00 16.59 2.52
CA GLU A 180 -0.38 17.00 2.24
C GLU A 180 -0.49 17.97 1.04
N SER A 181 0.63 18.36 0.43
CA SER A 181 0.67 19.12 -0.81
C SER A 181 1.59 18.49 -1.86
N SER A 182 1.37 18.85 -3.13
CA SER A 182 2.25 18.43 -4.24
C SER A 182 3.65 19.06 -4.17
N GLY A 183 3.85 20.07 -3.32
CA GLY A 183 5.11 20.81 -3.22
C GLY A 183 5.44 21.69 -4.41
N ALA A 184 6.58 22.37 -4.29
CA ALA A 184 7.23 23.13 -5.35
C ALA A 184 8.67 22.63 -5.55
N THR A 185 8.94 22.00 -6.68
CA THR A 185 10.30 21.63 -7.08
C THR A 185 11.14 22.88 -7.27
N ARG A 186 12.25 22.99 -6.54
CA ARG A 186 13.18 24.13 -6.62
C ARG A 186 14.38 23.84 -7.49
N ALA A 187 14.87 22.60 -7.47
CA ALA A 187 16.01 22.18 -8.26
C ALA A 187 16.01 20.66 -8.45
N CYS A 188 16.50 20.19 -9.61
CA CYS A 188 16.81 18.80 -9.87
C CYS A 188 18.02 18.73 -10.82
N ASP A 189 19.00 17.88 -10.50
CA ASP A 189 20.22 17.67 -11.32
C ASP A 189 20.47 16.17 -11.63
N SER A 190 19.40 15.39 -11.60
CA SER A 190 19.37 13.93 -11.75
C SER A 190 19.98 13.12 -10.59
N ASN A 191 20.85 13.70 -9.75
CA ASN A 191 21.40 13.02 -8.57
C ASN A 191 20.86 13.58 -7.25
N TRP A 192 20.41 14.84 -7.29
CA TRP A 192 19.88 15.60 -6.18
C TRP A 192 18.60 16.30 -6.59
N LEU A 193 17.65 16.35 -5.66
CA LEU A 193 16.36 16.97 -5.85
C LEU A 193 16.02 17.79 -4.61
N VAL A 194 15.49 18.99 -4.82
CA VAL A 194 15.10 19.93 -3.77
C VAL A 194 13.65 20.31 -3.98
N ILE A 195 12.81 20.05 -2.99
CA ILE A 195 11.37 20.35 -3.04
C ILE A 195 10.99 21.10 -1.77
N ASP A 196 10.25 22.20 -1.92
CA ASP A 196 9.55 22.83 -0.80
C ASP A 196 8.20 22.13 -0.64
N LEU A 197 7.96 21.57 0.53
CA LEU A 197 6.81 20.72 0.87
C LEU A 197 6.06 21.28 2.06
N LEU A 198 4.73 21.18 2.01
CA LEU A 198 3.87 21.30 3.17
C LEU A 198 3.53 19.88 3.63
N LEU A 199 4.21 19.40 4.67
CA LEU A 199 3.98 18.05 5.18
C LEU A 199 2.61 17.95 5.85
N HIS A 200 2.32 18.90 6.74
CA HIS A 200 1.07 19.02 7.45
C HIS A 200 0.53 20.45 7.33
N GLN A 201 -0.79 20.62 7.13
CA GLN A 201 -1.44 21.94 7.08
C GLN A 201 -1.20 22.80 8.34
N THR A 202 -0.88 22.17 9.47
CA THR A 202 -0.64 22.85 10.75
C THR A 202 0.79 23.38 10.91
N GLU A 203 1.68 23.09 9.96
CA GLU A 203 3.09 23.46 10.04
C GLU A 203 3.50 24.39 8.90
N PRO A 204 4.53 25.24 9.08
CA PRO A 204 5.08 26.00 7.97
C PRO A 204 5.73 25.05 6.94
N PRO A 205 5.75 25.42 5.65
CA PRO A 205 6.47 24.68 4.63
C PRO A 205 7.95 24.44 5.01
N SER A 206 8.48 23.31 4.56
CA SER A 206 9.88 22.94 4.76
C SER A 206 10.49 22.49 3.44
N ARG A 207 11.79 22.67 3.28
CA ARG A 207 12.53 22.20 2.12
C ARG A 207 13.09 20.82 2.40
N THR A 208 12.68 19.84 1.62
CA THR A 208 13.23 18.49 1.67
C THR A 208 14.24 18.31 0.55
N ALA A 209 15.41 17.78 0.91
CA ALA A 209 16.45 17.40 -0.04
C ALA A 209 16.48 15.88 -0.20
N PHE A 210 16.57 15.43 -1.45
CA PHE A 210 16.57 14.04 -1.84
C PHE A 210 17.86 13.71 -2.57
N ARG A 211 18.28 12.46 -2.45
CA ARG A 211 19.40 11.87 -3.17
C ARG A 211 18.91 10.68 -3.99
N TRP A 212 19.40 10.58 -5.21
CA TRP A 212 19.11 9.44 -6.07
C TRP A 212 19.89 8.19 -5.65
N SER A 213 19.25 7.03 -5.80
CA SER A 213 19.82 5.69 -5.61
C SER A 213 19.15 4.69 -6.54
N ASP A 214 19.59 3.43 -6.54
CA ASP A 214 18.94 2.36 -7.32
C ASP A 214 17.47 2.13 -6.91
N ALA A 215 17.09 2.52 -5.69
CA ALA A 215 15.71 2.49 -5.21
C ALA A 215 14.91 3.77 -5.55
N GLY A 216 15.53 4.75 -6.22
CA GLY A 216 14.95 6.05 -6.55
C GLY A 216 15.31 7.16 -5.56
N TRP A 217 14.49 8.21 -5.52
CA TRP A 217 14.68 9.36 -4.65
C TRP A 217 14.49 9.01 -3.16
N THR A 218 15.50 9.27 -2.36
CA THR A 218 15.46 9.11 -0.89
C THR A 218 15.69 10.45 -0.22
N ALA A 219 14.76 10.87 0.64
CA ALA A 219 14.93 12.09 1.45
C ALA A 219 16.06 11.88 2.46
N PHE A 220 16.96 12.84 2.59
CA PHE A 220 18.09 12.76 3.53
C PHE A 220 18.21 13.99 4.44
N ALA A 221 17.56 15.11 4.09
CA ALA A 221 17.58 16.32 4.91
C ALA A 221 16.28 17.11 4.76
N GLN A 222 15.92 17.83 5.82
CA GLN A 222 14.88 18.85 5.82
C GLN A 222 15.47 20.16 6.33
N ALA A 223 15.05 21.27 5.75
CA ALA A 223 15.52 22.60 6.08
C ALA A 223 14.37 23.59 6.19
N LYS A 224 14.46 24.51 7.14
CA LYS A 224 13.49 25.62 7.30
C LYS A 224 14.12 26.97 6.98
N SER A 225 15.45 27.05 6.88
CA SER A 225 16.17 28.27 6.51
C SER A 225 16.29 28.47 5.00
N ALA A 226 16.63 29.71 4.61
CA ALA A 226 17.15 29.99 3.28
C ALA A 226 18.51 29.29 3.05
N GLY A 227 18.90 29.14 1.79
CA GLY A 227 20.22 28.62 1.43
C GLY A 227 20.41 27.11 1.63
N CYS A 228 21.66 26.72 1.84
CA CYS A 228 22.12 25.31 1.86
C CYS A 228 22.67 24.82 3.20
N ALA A 229 22.67 25.66 4.24
CA ALA A 229 23.44 25.37 5.46
C ALA A 229 22.99 24.06 6.12
N GLU A 230 21.68 23.90 6.35
CA GLU A 230 21.09 22.70 6.95
C GLU A 230 21.30 21.45 6.06
N ILE A 231 21.06 21.57 4.75
CA ILE A 231 21.20 20.45 3.79
C ILE A 231 22.65 19.96 3.72
N ARG A 232 23.63 20.88 3.66
CA ARG A 232 25.06 20.53 3.57
C ARG A 232 25.65 20.09 4.90
N ALA A 233 25.01 20.41 6.03
CA ALA A 233 25.35 19.82 7.30
C ALA A 233 24.99 18.32 7.34
N ALA A 234 23.90 17.93 6.68
CA ALA A 234 23.49 16.53 6.54
C ALA A 234 24.31 15.75 5.49
N ASP A 235 24.54 16.33 4.30
CA ASP A 235 25.45 15.74 3.30
C ASP A 235 26.35 16.84 2.67
N PRO A 236 27.64 16.91 3.05
CA PRO A 236 28.57 17.90 2.51
C PRO A 236 28.78 17.82 0.98
N LYS A 237 28.48 16.66 0.37
CA LYS A 237 28.58 16.43 -1.09
C LYS A 237 27.44 17.07 -1.86
N PHE A 238 26.37 17.50 -1.18
CA PHE A 238 25.26 18.17 -1.81
C PHE A 238 25.74 19.44 -2.58
N PRO A 239 25.39 19.61 -3.87
CA PRO A 239 25.85 20.73 -4.67
C PRO A 239 25.23 22.05 -4.21
N ALA A 240 26.06 22.95 -3.66
CA ALA A 240 25.58 24.22 -3.12
C ALA A 240 24.83 25.08 -4.16
N ALA A 241 25.11 24.92 -5.46
CA ALA A 241 24.41 25.64 -6.52
C ALA A 241 22.89 25.42 -6.52
N LEU A 242 22.41 24.26 -6.04
CA LEU A 242 20.98 23.90 -6.07
C LEU A 242 20.15 24.63 -5.01
N CYS A 243 20.77 25.17 -3.95
CA CYS A 243 20.04 25.86 -2.89
C CYS A 243 20.61 27.21 -2.46
N LYS A 244 21.81 27.61 -2.91
CA LYS A 244 22.50 28.79 -2.37
C LYS A 244 21.69 30.09 -2.50
N ALA A 245 20.96 30.23 -3.60
CA ALA A 245 20.13 31.41 -3.88
C ALA A 245 18.65 31.23 -3.50
N LEU A 246 18.27 30.07 -2.94
CA LEU A 246 16.88 29.83 -2.60
C LEU A 246 16.49 30.58 -1.31
N PRO A 247 15.31 31.22 -1.27
CA PRO A 247 14.78 31.80 -0.05
C PRO A 247 14.41 30.71 0.96
N ALA A 248 13.98 31.13 2.14
CA ALA A 248 13.33 30.21 3.08
C ALA A 248 12.10 29.57 2.41
N PRO A 249 11.73 28.33 2.78
CA PRO A 249 10.58 27.65 2.19
C PRO A 249 9.30 28.43 2.50
N ALA A 250 8.42 28.50 1.51
CA ALA A 250 7.14 29.20 1.55
C ALA A 250 6.08 28.44 0.77
#